data_AF-A0A5E8CJ38-F1
#
_entry.id   AF-A0A5E8CJ38-F1
#
_cell.length_a   1.000
_cell.length_b   1.000
_cell.length_c   1.000
_cell.angle_alpha   90.00
_cell.angle_beta   90.00
_cell.angle_gamma   90.00
#
_symmetry.space_group_name_H-M   'P 1'
#
loop_
_entity.id
_entity.type
_entity.pdbx_description
1 polymer ?
#
loop_
_entity_poly.entity_id
_entity_poly.type
_entity_poly.pdbx_seq_one_letter_code
_entity_poly.pdbx_strand_id
1 'polypeptide(L)'
;MTNNPDWTIGQKVNIDPGCGLAGTAQNSLQPYIPQNGEYVWAGENGGCHYCSMEPPKQVSCDSGCASTSCCSIIGAKGSFKRVSYNADPLQCCLQQTKTIGDVTCDPNYRLNTKPDCRPLLQKYCEDPKNFPNSTCQPFCSQELAANRSTCDVASQNYCNANPTDPHCECLKPPEKINEIRKEYGDIVGDITCWYDGCQISKNPYMTLAMKNVKDNCKTTNCVIKDINVQADGKINNLNIMNKCGIPPPPPPEEEHKHEEEHKHEEEQHPEEHQHQEEHKKSKKENILDFFKKYLPEEIIVFLLFILLIIIITRRKK
;
A
#
# COMPACT_ATOMS: atom_id res chain seq x y z
N MET A 1 -27.29 -13.75 11.46
CA MET A 1 -26.22 -12.82 11.89
C MET A 1 -25.55 -12.21 10.68
N THR A 2 -24.90 -11.05 10.82
CA THR A 2 -24.13 -10.45 9.72
C THR A 2 -22.75 -11.10 9.63
N ASN A 3 -22.25 -11.36 8.41
CA ASN A 3 -20.88 -11.78 8.15
C ASN A 3 -19.92 -10.67 8.63
N ASN A 4 -19.10 -10.94 9.64
CA ASN A 4 -18.06 -10.02 10.08
C ASN A 4 -16.72 -10.41 9.43
N PRO A 5 -16.15 -9.54 8.57
CA PRO A 5 -14.93 -9.87 7.83
C PRO A 5 -13.65 -9.85 8.67
N ASP A 6 -13.71 -9.39 9.91
CA ASP A 6 -12.58 -9.34 10.83
C ASP A 6 -12.43 -10.63 11.65
N TRP A 7 -13.38 -11.57 11.56
CA TRP A 7 -13.22 -12.90 12.14
C TRP A 7 -12.23 -13.73 11.33
N THR A 8 -11.23 -14.27 12.02
CA THR A 8 -10.17 -15.08 11.40
C THR A 8 -10.56 -16.56 11.31
N ILE A 9 -9.89 -17.31 10.44
CA ILE A 9 -10.05 -18.77 10.36
C ILE A 9 -9.75 -19.39 11.73
N GLY A 10 -10.64 -20.27 12.19
CA GLY A 10 -10.53 -20.96 13.46
C GLY A 10 -11.06 -20.18 14.68
N GLN A 11 -11.28 -18.87 14.57
CA GLN A 11 -11.85 -18.07 15.66
C GLN A 11 -13.27 -18.55 15.97
N LYS A 12 -13.51 -18.96 17.22
CA LYS A 12 -14.85 -19.29 17.70
C LYS A 12 -15.62 -18.01 18.04
N VAL A 13 -16.82 -17.91 17.52
CA VAL A 13 -17.73 -16.77 17.73
C VAL A 13 -19.04 -17.31 18.28
N ASN A 14 -19.53 -16.68 19.34
CA ASN A 14 -20.80 -17.03 19.95
C ASN A 14 -21.96 -16.52 19.10
N ILE A 15 -23.02 -17.32 19.00
CA ILE A 15 -24.28 -16.88 18.42
C ILE A 15 -25.02 -16.12 19.52
N ASP A 16 -25.08 -14.79 19.43
CA ASP A 16 -25.75 -13.89 20.38
C ASP A 16 -26.95 -13.20 19.70
N PRO A 17 -28.16 -13.21 20.30
CA PRO A 17 -28.58 -13.86 21.56
C PRO A 17 -29.00 -15.33 21.39
N GLY A 18 -28.28 -16.09 20.58
CA GLY A 18 -28.63 -17.47 20.22
C GLY A 18 -28.54 -18.46 21.38
N CYS A 19 -29.69 -18.92 21.84
CA CYS A 19 -29.86 -20.02 22.78
C CYS A 19 -30.66 -21.14 22.10
N GLY A 20 -30.12 -22.37 22.08
CA GLY A 20 -30.78 -23.57 21.56
C GLY A 20 -30.99 -24.60 22.66
N LEU A 21 -31.80 -25.64 22.39
CA LEU A 21 -31.98 -26.74 23.33
C LEU A 21 -30.66 -27.51 23.54
N ALA A 22 -30.26 -27.73 24.79
CA ALA A 22 -28.97 -28.39 25.11
C ALA A 22 -28.86 -29.78 24.44
N GLY A 23 -27.69 -30.09 23.90
CA GLY A 23 -27.41 -31.34 23.15
C GLY A 23 -27.94 -31.36 21.72
N THR A 24 -28.75 -30.38 21.32
CA THR A 24 -29.31 -30.26 19.95
C THR A 24 -29.26 -28.81 19.43
N ALA A 25 -28.49 -27.93 20.08
CA ALA A 25 -28.54 -26.49 19.81
C ALA A 25 -28.14 -26.18 18.37
N GLN A 26 -27.28 -27.00 17.76
CA GLN A 26 -26.91 -26.90 16.35
C GLN A 26 -28.15 -26.81 15.44
N ASN A 27 -29.15 -27.67 15.63
CA ASN A 27 -30.32 -27.71 14.76
C ASN A 27 -31.10 -26.39 14.75
N SER A 28 -31.26 -25.78 15.93
CA SER A 28 -31.97 -24.50 16.10
C SER A 28 -31.13 -23.28 15.73
N LEU A 29 -29.80 -23.36 15.87
CA LEU A 29 -28.91 -22.22 15.73
C LEU A 29 -28.21 -22.16 14.36
N GLN A 30 -28.18 -23.26 13.60
CA GLN A 30 -27.56 -23.32 12.27
C GLN A 30 -28.06 -22.21 11.32
N PRO A 31 -29.36 -21.86 11.26
CA PRO A 31 -29.84 -20.79 10.36
C PRO A 31 -29.26 -19.40 10.68
N TYR A 32 -28.70 -19.20 11.87
CA TYR A 32 -28.14 -17.92 12.30
C TYR A 32 -26.68 -17.74 11.90
N ILE A 33 -25.99 -18.83 11.56
CA ILE A 33 -24.64 -18.81 10.97
C ILE A 33 -24.76 -18.24 9.54
N PRO A 34 -23.85 -17.35 9.09
CA PRO A 34 -23.86 -16.89 7.71
C PRO A 34 -23.79 -18.06 6.71
N GLN A 35 -24.73 -18.07 5.75
CA GLN A 35 -24.91 -19.17 4.78
C GLN A 35 -24.07 -18.99 3.50
N ASN A 36 -22.87 -18.42 3.64
CA ASN A 36 -21.96 -18.12 2.52
C ASN A 36 -20.85 -19.18 2.34
N GLY A 37 -20.98 -20.32 3.04
CA GLY A 37 -20.03 -21.43 3.00
C GLY A 37 -18.69 -21.18 3.72
N GLU A 38 -18.50 -20.03 4.40
CA GLU A 38 -17.23 -19.70 5.07
C GLU A 38 -17.15 -20.22 6.50
N TYR A 39 -18.26 -20.71 7.05
CA TYR A 39 -18.41 -21.01 8.48
C TYR A 39 -18.94 -22.41 8.73
N VAL A 40 -18.51 -22.99 9.84
CA VAL A 40 -19.03 -24.26 10.36
C VAL A 40 -19.40 -24.13 11.84
N TRP A 41 -20.34 -24.98 12.27
CA TRP A 41 -20.65 -25.15 13.68
C TRP A 41 -19.39 -25.53 14.48
N ALA A 42 -19.16 -24.87 15.60
CA ALA A 42 -17.96 -25.03 16.44
C ALA A 42 -18.26 -25.63 17.83
N GLY A 43 -19.50 -26.02 18.07
CA GLY A 43 -19.96 -26.67 19.29
C GLY A 43 -20.84 -25.78 20.17
N GLU A 44 -21.42 -26.42 21.18
CA GLU A 44 -22.14 -25.77 22.27
C GLU A 44 -21.14 -25.19 23.28
N ASN A 45 -21.35 -23.96 23.74
CA ASN A 45 -20.43 -23.30 24.66
C ASN A 45 -21.15 -22.40 25.67
N GLY A 46 -21.42 -22.98 26.83
CA GLY A 46 -22.07 -22.31 27.96
C GLY A 46 -23.57 -22.57 27.99
N GLY A 47 -24.12 -22.58 29.20
CA GLY A 47 -25.55 -22.71 29.42
C GLY A 47 -26.30 -21.42 29.14
N CYS A 48 -27.56 -21.54 28.76
CA CYS A 48 -28.52 -20.44 28.68
C CYS A 48 -29.91 -20.94 29.04
N HIS A 49 -30.84 -20.00 29.23
CA HIS A 49 -32.25 -20.32 29.43
C HIS A 49 -32.96 -20.19 28.09
N TYR A 50 -33.36 -21.33 27.53
CA TYR A 50 -33.96 -21.46 26.20
C TYR A 50 -35.47 -21.26 26.27
N CYS A 51 -36.00 -20.41 25.37
CA CYS A 51 -37.44 -20.28 25.14
C CYS A 51 -37.88 -21.19 24.00
N SER A 52 -38.59 -22.26 24.31
CA SER A 52 -39.12 -23.20 23.31
C SER A 52 -40.18 -22.60 22.38
N MET A 53 -40.85 -21.52 22.81
CA MET A 53 -41.87 -20.84 22.01
C MET A 53 -41.28 -19.83 21.01
N GLU A 54 -40.09 -19.29 21.28
CA GLU A 54 -39.44 -18.28 20.43
C GLU A 54 -37.95 -18.61 20.21
N PRO A 55 -37.60 -19.77 19.62
CA PRO A 55 -36.21 -20.06 19.27
C PRO A 55 -35.66 -18.99 18.32
N PRO A 56 -34.39 -18.57 18.47
CA PRO A 56 -33.39 -19.01 19.43
C PRO A 56 -33.21 -18.00 20.58
N LYS A 57 -34.28 -17.39 21.08
CA LYS A 57 -34.13 -16.32 22.08
C LYS A 57 -33.68 -16.88 23.43
N GLN A 58 -32.67 -16.22 24.00
CA GLN A 58 -32.33 -16.34 25.41
C GLN A 58 -33.35 -15.56 26.26
N VAL A 59 -33.84 -16.17 27.34
CA VAL A 59 -34.67 -15.50 28.36
C VAL A 59 -33.88 -15.31 29.67
N SER A 60 -34.22 -14.33 30.50
CA SER A 60 -33.69 -14.22 31.86
C SER A 60 -34.59 -14.97 32.83
N CYS A 61 -33.99 -15.73 33.76
CA CYS A 61 -34.75 -16.40 34.83
C CYS A 61 -35.17 -15.45 35.95
N ASP A 62 -34.74 -14.19 35.91
CA ASP A 62 -34.90 -13.22 37.00
C ASP A 62 -36.36 -12.82 37.26
N SER A 63 -37.29 -13.12 36.35
CA SER A 63 -38.72 -12.89 36.56
C SER A 63 -39.50 -14.15 36.96
N GLY A 64 -38.87 -15.33 37.01
CA GLY A 64 -39.61 -16.59 37.12
C GLY A 64 -40.66 -16.73 36.01
N CYS A 65 -41.44 -17.80 36.02
CA CYS A 65 -42.54 -17.99 35.08
C CYS A 65 -43.73 -17.04 35.36
N ALA A 66 -43.53 -15.74 35.52
CA ALA A 66 -44.49 -14.88 36.20
C ALA A 66 -45.45 -14.07 35.31
N SER A 67 -45.37 -14.11 33.97
CA SER A 67 -46.41 -13.42 33.19
C SER A 67 -46.83 -14.01 31.85
N THR A 68 -46.07 -14.89 31.19
CA THR A 68 -46.50 -15.49 29.90
C THR A 68 -45.85 -16.85 29.63
N SER A 69 -46.24 -17.89 30.39
CA SER A 69 -46.15 -19.34 30.08
C SER A 69 -44.85 -19.95 29.49
N CYS A 70 -43.74 -19.22 29.38
CA CYS A 70 -42.46 -19.76 28.91
C CYS A 70 -41.71 -20.38 30.10
N CYS A 71 -41.85 -21.69 30.31
CA CYS A 71 -40.92 -22.41 31.17
C CYS A 71 -39.54 -22.37 30.50
N SER A 72 -38.55 -21.75 31.16
CA SER A 72 -37.18 -21.81 30.67
C SER A 72 -36.70 -23.26 30.72
N ILE A 73 -36.23 -23.77 29.57
CA ILE A 73 -35.59 -25.07 29.48
C ILE A 73 -34.08 -24.84 29.53
N ILE A 74 -33.34 -25.80 30.06
CA ILE A 74 -31.87 -25.80 30.00
C ILE A 74 -31.48 -25.77 28.52
N GLY A 75 -30.87 -24.67 28.11
CA GLY A 75 -30.34 -24.44 26.78
C GLY A 75 -28.82 -24.38 26.76
N ALA A 76 -28.28 -24.39 25.56
CA ALA A 76 -26.88 -24.13 25.30
C ALA A 76 -26.72 -23.00 24.28
N LYS A 77 -25.72 -22.15 24.52
CA LYS A 77 -25.27 -21.21 23.50
C LYS A 77 -24.51 -21.97 22.42
N GLY A 78 -24.69 -21.55 21.19
CA GLY A 78 -23.94 -22.08 20.06
C GLY A 78 -22.74 -21.22 19.74
N SER A 79 -21.70 -21.85 19.22
CA SER A 79 -20.61 -21.16 18.56
C SER A 79 -20.40 -21.69 17.14
N PHE A 80 -19.90 -20.82 16.28
CA PHE A 80 -19.42 -21.16 14.95
C PHE A 80 -18.00 -20.65 14.76
N LYS A 81 -17.30 -21.13 13.74
CA LYS A 81 -15.96 -20.66 13.38
C LYS A 81 -15.83 -20.56 11.87
N ARG A 82 -15.03 -19.59 11.41
CA ARG A 82 -14.65 -19.49 10.00
C ARG A 82 -13.70 -20.63 9.64
N VAL A 83 -13.90 -21.26 8.49
CA VAL A 83 -13.04 -22.32 7.95
C VAL A 83 -12.35 -21.92 6.65
N SER A 84 -12.92 -20.98 5.91
CA SER A 84 -12.37 -20.48 4.66
C SER A 84 -12.73 -19.02 4.42
N TYR A 85 -12.03 -18.42 3.47
CA TYR A 85 -12.42 -17.18 2.80
C TYR A 85 -12.80 -17.57 1.37
N ASN A 86 -14.00 -17.20 0.93
CA ASN A 86 -14.57 -17.68 -0.34
C ASN A 86 -14.61 -16.61 -1.44
N ALA A 87 -14.18 -15.37 -1.16
CA ALA A 87 -14.13 -14.34 -2.18
C ALA A 87 -12.99 -14.59 -3.20
N ASP A 88 -13.22 -14.21 -4.45
CA ASP A 88 -12.23 -14.35 -5.52
C ASP A 88 -10.96 -13.52 -5.21
N PRO A 89 -9.77 -14.15 -5.16
CA PRO A 89 -8.53 -13.46 -4.78
C PRO A 89 -8.18 -12.26 -5.68
N LEU A 90 -8.43 -12.36 -6.99
CA LEU A 90 -8.14 -11.26 -7.92
C LEU A 90 -9.11 -10.10 -7.70
N GLN A 91 -10.40 -10.37 -7.52
CA GLN A 91 -11.36 -9.31 -7.21
C GLN A 91 -11.05 -8.63 -5.87
N CYS A 92 -10.60 -9.38 -4.86
CA CYS A 92 -10.14 -8.80 -3.59
C CYS A 92 -8.97 -7.84 -3.77
N CYS A 93 -8.01 -8.25 -4.61
CA CYS A 93 -6.88 -7.42 -5.00
C CYS A 93 -7.28 -6.13 -5.74
N LEU A 94 -8.24 -6.25 -6.65
CA LEU A 94 -8.69 -5.14 -7.48
C LEU A 94 -9.50 -4.11 -6.70
N GLN A 95 -10.41 -4.57 -5.84
CA GLN A 95 -11.33 -3.70 -5.11
C GLN A 95 -10.77 -3.20 -3.78
N GLN A 96 -9.77 -3.91 -3.21
CA GLN A 96 -9.16 -3.59 -1.91
C GLN A 96 -10.21 -3.50 -0.78
N THR A 97 -11.24 -4.34 -0.85
CA THR A 97 -12.33 -4.40 0.13
C THR A 97 -12.17 -5.61 1.06
N LYS A 98 -12.91 -5.60 2.18
CA LYS A 98 -12.94 -6.74 3.11
C LYS A 98 -13.92 -7.84 2.67
N THR A 99 -14.91 -7.50 1.83
CA THR A 99 -15.98 -8.40 1.39
C THR A 99 -16.35 -8.11 -0.06
N ILE A 100 -16.80 -9.14 -0.77
CA ILE A 100 -17.34 -9.05 -2.13
C ILE A 100 -18.67 -9.79 -2.12
N GLY A 101 -19.77 -9.04 -2.25
CA GLY A 101 -21.09 -9.61 -1.99
C GLY A 101 -21.21 -10.09 -0.54
N ASP A 102 -21.56 -11.35 -0.35
CA ASP A 102 -21.73 -12.00 0.96
C ASP A 102 -20.50 -12.76 1.46
N VAL A 103 -19.45 -12.89 0.63
CA VAL A 103 -18.20 -13.59 0.97
C VAL A 103 -17.09 -12.64 1.39
N THR A 104 -16.13 -13.16 2.15
CA THR A 104 -15.04 -12.41 2.79
C THR A 104 -13.76 -12.56 1.98
N CYS A 105 -13.05 -11.45 1.78
CA CYS A 105 -11.71 -11.49 1.21
C CYS A 105 -10.71 -12.05 2.21
N ASP A 106 -9.85 -12.96 1.76
CA ASP A 106 -8.71 -13.39 2.55
C ASP A 106 -7.77 -12.19 2.81
N PRO A 107 -7.34 -11.94 4.06
CA PRO A 107 -6.43 -10.85 4.43
C PRO A 107 -5.17 -10.71 3.57
N ASN A 108 -4.68 -11.80 2.97
CA ASN A 108 -3.51 -11.79 2.10
C ASN A 108 -3.77 -11.11 0.74
N TYR A 109 -5.03 -10.94 0.34
CA TYR A 109 -5.41 -10.32 -0.94
C TYR A 109 -6.15 -8.98 -0.79
N ARG A 110 -6.28 -8.44 0.44
CA ARG A 110 -7.01 -7.17 0.68
C ARG A 110 -6.24 -5.91 0.29
N LEU A 111 -4.93 -6.02 0.05
CA LEU A 111 -4.06 -4.88 -0.27
C LEU A 111 -3.11 -5.26 -1.41
N ASN A 112 -2.93 -4.35 -2.37
CA ASN A 112 -2.02 -4.53 -3.50
C ASN A 112 -0.54 -4.71 -3.10
N THR A 113 -0.14 -4.23 -1.92
CA THR A 113 1.21 -4.37 -1.37
C THR A 113 1.50 -5.76 -0.82
N LYS A 114 0.49 -6.64 -0.73
CA LYS A 114 0.69 -8.00 -0.22
C LYS A 114 1.37 -8.88 -1.27
N PRO A 115 2.33 -9.73 -0.86
CA PRO A 115 3.06 -10.61 -1.77
C PRO A 115 2.16 -11.50 -2.63
N ASP A 116 1.05 -11.99 -2.09
CA ASP A 116 0.11 -12.88 -2.81
C ASP A 116 -0.75 -12.13 -3.83
N CYS A 117 -0.98 -10.83 -3.59
CA CYS A 117 -1.77 -9.99 -4.46
C CYS A 117 -0.99 -9.52 -5.69
N ARG A 118 0.30 -9.24 -5.51
CA ARG A 118 1.21 -8.77 -6.57
C ARG A 118 1.20 -9.63 -7.84
N PRO A 119 1.38 -10.97 -7.82
CA PRO A 119 1.39 -11.77 -9.05
C PRO A 119 0.02 -11.82 -9.75
N LEU A 120 -1.08 -11.74 -9.00
CA LEU A 120 -2.43 -11.67 -9.57
C LEU A 120 -2.65 -10.34 -10.29
N LEU A 121 -2.29 -9.23 -9.64
CA LEU A 121 -2.37 -7.90 -10.24
C LEU A 121 -1.43 -7.75 -11.43
N GLN A 122 -0.20 -8.26 -11.33
CA GLN A 122 0.74 -8.30 -12.45
C GLN A 122 0.11 -8.97 -13.67
N LYS A 123 -0.35 -10.23 -13.53
CA LYS A 123 -0.96 -10.97 -14.63
C LYS A 123 -2.20 -10.26 -15.19
N TYR A 124 -3.02 -9.66 -14.32
CA TYR A 124 -4.21 -8.94 -14.74
C TYR A 124 -3.88 -7.65 -15.52
N CYS A 125 -2.92 -6.88 -15.03
CA CYS A 125 -2.53 -5.58 -15.60
C CYS A 125 -1.58 -5.68 -16.79
N GLU A 126 -0.94 -6.83 -17.01
CA GLU A 126 -0.18 -7.15 -18.23
C GLU A 126 -1.09 -7.27 -19.47
N ASP A 127 -2.39 -7.53 -19.29
CA ASP A 127 -3.35 -7.51 -20.40
C ASP A 127 -3.65 -6.05 -20.81
N PRO A 128 -3.37 -5.65 -22.07
CA PRO A 128 -3.63 -4.30 -22.55
C PRO A 128 -5.09 -3.85 -22.40
N LYS A 129 -6.06 -4.78 -22.37
CA LYS A 129 -7.48 -4.47 -22.15
C LYS A 129 -7.79 -4.03 -20.73
N ASN A 130 -7.04 -4.54 -19.76
CA ASN A 130 -7.23 -4.27 -18.34
C ASN A 130 -6.32 -3.15 -17.83
N PHE A 131 -5.24 -2.84 -18.55
CA PHE A 131 -4.31 -1.77 -18.22
C PHE A 131 -4.96 -0.41 -17.82
N PRO A 132 -6.02 0.11 -18.51
CA PRO A 132 -6.65 1.38 -18.11
C PRO A 132 -7.44 1.30 -16.80
N ASN A 133 -7.58 0.12 -16.19
CA ASN A 133 -8.27 -0.03 -14.91
C ASN A 133 -7.59 0.82 -13.83
N SER A 134 -8.39 1.50 -13.01
CA SER A 134 -7.93 2.41 -11.95
C SER A 134 -7.01 1.76 -10.91
N THR A 135 -7.02 0.41 -10.79
CA THR A 135 -6.12 -0.32 -9.91
C THR A 135 -4.79 -0.66 -10.59
N CYS A 136 -4.77 -0.80 -11.92
CA CYS A 136 -3.55 -1.12 -12.67
C CYS A 136 -2.58 0.04 -12.76
N GLN A 137 -3.06 1.27 -12.97
CA GLN A 137 -2.15 2.42 -13.10
C GLN A 137 -1.33 2.68 -11.82
N PRO A 138 -1.93 2.71 -10.60
CA PRO A 138 -1.16 2.85 -9.36
C PRO A 138 -0.24 1.65 -9.10
N PHE A 139 -0.68 0.43 -9.42
CA PHE A 139 0.16 -0.77 -9.31
C PHE A 139 1.40 -0.67 -10.21
N CYS A 140 1.22 -0.36 -11.49
CA CYS A 140 2.31 -0.19 -12.45
C CYS A 140 3.25 0.95 -12.07
N SER A 141 2.72 2.06 -11.55
CA SER A 141 3.53 3.17 -11.02
C SER A 141 4.43 2.74 -9.86
N GLN A 142 3.92 1.89 -8.95
CA GLN A 142 4.69 1.34 -7.84
C GLN A 142 5.77 0.36 -8.33
N GLU A 143 5.45 -0.50 -9.29
CA GLU A 143 6.43 -1.42 -9.88
C GLU A 143 7.55 -0.67 -10.60
N LEU A 144 7.21 0.40 -11.32
CA LEU A 144 8.17 1.29 -11.98
C LEU A 144 9.07 2.00 -10.94
N ALA A 145 8.49 2.50 -9.84
CA ALA A 145 9.26 3.10 -8.74
C ALA A 145 10.22 2.08 -8.09
N ALA A 146 9.88 0.79 -8.11
CA ALA A 146 10.72 -0.31 -7.68
C ALA A 146 11.70 -0.82 -8.77
N ASN A 147 11.87 -0.07 -9.86
CA ASN A 147 12.72 -0.40 -11.03
C ASN A 147 12.34 -1.73 -11.71
N ARG A 148 11.04 -1.99 -11.86
CA ARG A 148 10.53 -3.18 -12.55
C ARG A 148 9.77 -2.78 -13.82
N SER A 149 9.97 -3.56 -14.87
CA SER A 149 9.35 -3.37 -16.19
C SER A 149 8.02 -4.11 -16.34
N THR A 150 7.38 -4.48 -15.22
CA THR A 150 6.20 -5.36 -15.15
C THR A 150 5.07 -4.93 -16.09
N CYS A 151 4.90 -3.62 -16.30
CA CYS A 151 3.81 -3.08 -17.10
C CYS A 151 4.26 -2.45 -18.43
N ASP A 152 5.53 -2.54 -18.81
CA ASP A 152 6.07 -1.83 -19.97
C ASP A 152 5.37 -2.23 -21.27
N VAL A 153 5.13 -3.53 -21.47
CA VAL A 153 4.45 -4.04 -22.68
C VAL A 153 2.99 -3.60 -22.71
N ALA A 154 2.29 -3.68 -21.58
CA ALA A 154 0.90 -3.30 -21.48
C ALA A 154 0.70 -1.79 -21.72
N SER A 155 1.58 -0.95 -21.14
CA SER A 155 1.53 0.50 -21.31
C SER A 155 1.83 0.91 -22.76
N GLN A 156 2.84 0.31 -23.38
CA GLN A 156 3.15 0.55 -24.80
C GLN A 156 1.99 0.15 -25.70
N ASN A 157 1.42 -1.04 -25.50
CA ASN A 157 0.29 -1.53 -26.30
C ASN A 157 -0.95 -0.64 -26.14
N TYR A 158 -1.26 -0.26 -24.91
CA TYR A 158 -2.37 0.65 -24.62
C TYR A 158 -2.17 2.00 -25.32
N CYS A 159 -0.98 2.60 -25.24
CA CYS A 159 -0.69 3.89 -25.86
C CYS A 159 -0.58 3.85 -27.38
N ASN A 160 -0.19 2.70 -27.96
CA ASN A 160 -0.28 2.50 -29.40
C ASN A 160 -1.74 2.49 -29.88
N ALA A 161 -2.66 1.91 -29.10
CA ALA A 161 -4.08 1.88 -29.42
C ALA A 161 -4.81 3.19 -29.07
N ASN A 162 -4.32 3.95 -28.09
CA ASN A 162 -4.94 5.17 -27.55
C ASN A 162 -3.95 6.34 -27.51
N PRO A 163 -3.45 6.82 -28.67
CA PRO A 163 -2.38 7.82 -28.71
C PRO A 163 -2.79 9.20 -28.17
N THR A 164 -4.09 9.47 -28.05
CA THR A 164 -4.63 10.74 -27.53
C THR A 164 -4.90 10.72 -26.02
N ASP A 165 -4.66 9.61 -25.33
CA ASP A 165 -4.77 9.55 -23.87
C ASP A 165 -3.69 10.46 -23.25
N PRO A 166 -4.03 11.40 -22.35
CA PRO A 166 -3.05 12.30 -21.74
C PRO A 166 -1.90 11.56 -21.01
N HIS A 167 -2.16 10.38 -20.46
CA HIS A 167 -1.11 9.58 -19.81
C HIS A 167 -0.17 8.94 -20.84
N CYS A 168 -0.55 8.88 -22.12
CA CYS A 168 0.30 8.35 -23.19
C CYS A 168 1.23 9.40 -23.81
N GLU A 169 1.13 10.66 -23.43
CA GLU A 169 1.91 11.75 -24.05
C GLU A 169 3.43 11.54 -23.98
N CYS A 170 3.97 10.84 -22.97
CA CYS A 170 5.41 10.57 -22.96
C CYS A 170 5.82 9.49 -23.98
N LEU A 171 4.97 8.48 -24.21
CA LEU A 171 5.19 7.40 -25.17
C LEU A 171 4.82 7.81 -26.60
N LYS A 172 3.81 8.67 -26.73
CA LYS A 172 3.23 9.21 -27.97
C LYS A 172 3.14 10.73 -27.86
N PRO A 173 4.29 11.43 -27.85
CA PRO A 173 4.29 12.87 -27.72
C PRO A 173 3.61 13.53 -28.93
N PRO A 174 2.94 14.68 -28.73
CA PRO A 174 2.37 15.46 -29.82
C PRO A 174 3.40 15.73 -30.92
N GLU A 175 2.95 15.80 -32.18
CA GLU A 175 3.84 15.95 -33.35
C GLU A 175 4.82 17.12 -33.21
N LYS A 176 4.34 18.26 -32.68
CA LYS A 176 5.15 19.46 -32.39
C LYS A 176 6.33 19.19 -31.45
N ILE A 177 6.15 18.31 -30.46
CA ILE A 177 7.23 17.94 -29.55
C ILE A 177 8.28 17.09 -30.27
N ASN A 178 7.86 16.23 -31.21
CA ASN A 178 8.78 15.49 -32.07
C ASN A 178 9.53 16.40 -33.04
N GLU A 179 8.90 17.46 -33.56
CA GLU A 179 9.58 18.47 -34.38
C GLU A 179 10.68 19.17 -33.60
N ILE A 180 10.42 19.58 -32.36
CA ILE A 180 11.45 20.19 -31.49
C ILE A 180 12.58 19.22 -31.18
N ARG A 181 12.26 17.95 -30.91
CA ARG A 181 13.30 16.93 -30.74
C ARG A 181 14.17 16.80 -31.99
N LYS A 182 13.60 16.89 -33.19
CA LYS A 182 14.36 16.85 -34.45
C LYS A 182 15.23 18.10 -34.64
N GLU A 183 14.71 19.26 -34.27
CA GLU A 183 15.39 20.55 -34.49
C GLU A 183 16.46 20.86 -33.43
N TYR A 184 16.20 20.48 -32.17
CA TYR A 184 17.02 20.86 -31.01
C TYR A 184 17.53 19.66 -30.20
N GLY A 185 17.33 18.42 -30.66
CA GLY A 185 17.57 17.19 -29.88
C GLY A 185 18.95 17.09 -29.24
N ASP A 186 20.00 17.55 -29.94
CA ASP A 186 21.38 17.54 -29.41
C ASP A 186 21.57 18.49 -28.22
N ILE A 187 20.74 19.54 -28.12
CA ILE A 187 20.79 20.56 -27.07
C ILE A 187 19.89 20.19 -25.90
N VAL A 188 18.66 19.73 -26.17
CA VAL A 188 17.66 19.45 -25.12
C VAL A 188 17.75 18.04 -24.56
N GLY A 189 18.40 17.11 -25.27
CA GLY A 189 18.49 15.70 -24.88
C GLY A 189 17.21 14.90 -25.12
N ASP A 190 17.09 13.74 -24.48
CA ASP A 190 15.93 12.87 -24.64
C ASP A 190 14.65 13.55 -24.11
N ILE A 191 13.54 13.36 -24.82
CA ILE A 191 12.22 13.92 -24.48
C ILE A 191 11.81 13.60 -23.04
N THR A 192 12.20 12.44 -22.50
CA THR A 192 11.91 12.05 -21.12
C THR A 192 12.51 12.98 -20.07
N CYS A 193 13.56 13.73 -20.42
CA CYS A 193 14.26 14.65 -19.53
C CYS A 193 13.53 15.98 -19.34
N TRP A 194 12.87 16.50 -20.37
CA TRP A 194 12.41 17.90 -20.39
C TRP A 194 10.92 18.09 -20.66
N TYR A 195 10.24 17.09 -21.22
CA TYR A 195 8.81 17.20 -21.53
C TYR A 195 7.95 17.00 -20.28
N ASP A 196 6.99 17.90 -20.04
CA ASP A 196 6.12 17.86 -18.85
C ASP A 196 5.23 16.60 -18.81
N GLY A 197 4.75 16.15 -19.98
CA GLY A 197 4.00 14.90 -20.11
C GLY A 197 4.82 13.64 -19.79
N CYS A 198 6.14 13.78 -19.65
CA CYS A 198 7.07 12.74 -19.18
C CYS A 198 7.40 12.84 -17.68
N GLN A 199 6.72 13.66 -16.87
CA GLN A 199 6.92 13.65 -15.42
C GLN A 199 6.31 12.38 -14.81
N ILE A 200 7.07 11.68 -13.95
CA ILE A 200 6.62 10.43 -13.30
C ILE A 200 5.32 10.65 -12.51
N SER A 201 5.19 11.79 -11.84
CA SER A 201 3.97 12.16 -11.10
C SER A 201 2.73 12.34 -11.97
N LYS A 202 2.91 12.54 -13.29
CA LYS A 202 1.85 12.78 -14.27
C LYS A 202 1.68 11.62 -15.26
N ASN A 203 2.65 10.73 -15.35
CA ASN A 203 2.68 9.68 -16.36
C ASN A 203 2.87 8.30 -15.72
N PRO A 204 1.78 7.62 -15.35
CA PRO A 204 1.84 6.26 -14.82
C PRO A 204 2.19 5.21 -15.89
N TYR A 205 2.31 5.59 -17.17
CA TYR A 205 2.52 4.68 -18.30
C TYR A 205 3.97 4.65 -18.79
N MET A 206 4.85 5.43 -18.16
CA MET A 206 6.27 5.44 -18.45
C MET A 206 6.86 4.04 -18.29
N THR A 207 7.72 3.65 -19.24
CA THR A 207 8.42 2.36 -19.20
C THR A 207 9.65 2.45 -18.29
N LEU A 208 10.17 1.30 -17.85
CA LEU A 208 11.42 1.26 -17.07
C LEU A 208 12.59 1.87 -17.85
N ALA A 209 12.67 1.63 -19.17
CA ALA A 209 13.69 2.24 -20.02
C ALA A 209 13.63 3.78 -19.99
N MET A 210 12.42 4.34 -20.11
CA MET A 210 12.22 5.79 -20.06
C MET A 210 12.53 6.36 -18.68
N LYS A 211 12.18 5.65 -17.59
CA LYS A 211 12.57 6.04 -16.23
C LYS A 211 14.09 6.04 -16.08
N ASN A 212 14.79 5.02 -16.59
CA ASN A 212 16.25 4.97 -16.52
C ASN A 212 16.90 6.13 -17.28
N VAL A 213 16.38 6.51 -18.45
CA VAL A 213 16.84 7.72 -19.15
C VAL A 213 16.58 8.95 -18.28
N LYS A 214 15.36 9.07 -17.72
CA LYS A 214 14.96 10.18 -16.85
C LYS A 214 15.87 10.35 -15.63
N ASP A 215 16.16 9.26 -14.93
CA ASP A 215 17.00 9.26 -13.72
C ASP A 215 18.45 9.65 -14.03
N ASN A 216 18.90 9.46 -15.29
CA ASN A 216 20.23 9.82 -15.76
C ASN A 216 20.28 11.19 -16.48
N CYS A 217 19.17 11.93 -16.53
CA CYS A 217 19.17 13.26 -17.12
C CYS A 217 20.06 14.19 -16.28
N LYS A 218 21.19 14.61 -16.86
CA LYS A 218 22.17 15.50 -16.21
C LYS A 218 21.60 16.90 -15.93
N THR A 219 20.51 17.27 -16.59
CA THR A 219 19.87 18.58 -16.50
C THR A 219 18.69 18.53 -15.54
N THR A 220 18.92 18.98 -14.31
CA THR A 220 17.86 19.28 -13.34
C THR A 220 16.93 20.37 -13.91
N ASN A 221 15.67 20.01 -14.18
CA ASN A 221 14.50 20.90 -14.19
C ASN A 221 14.35 21.95 -15.31
N CYS A 222 14.62 21.64 -16.58
CA CYS A 222 14.05 22.43 -17.67
C CYS A 222 12.75 21.76 -18.12
N VAL A 223 11.59 22.26 -17.64
CA VAL A 223 10.27 21.74 -18.02
C VAL A 223 9.67 22.67 -19.06
N ILE A 224 9.52 22.17 -20.29
CA ILE A 224 8.80 22.88 -21.34
C ILE A 224 7.31 22.57 -21.16
N LYS A 225 6.54 23.56 -20.71
CA LYS A 225 5.09 23.41 -20.41
C LYS A 225 4.19 23.69 -21.61
N ASP A 226 4.47 24.78 -22.33
CA ASP A 226 3.64 25.24 -23.43
C ASP A 226 4.50 25.78 -24.57
N ILE A 227 4.08 25.46 -25.79
CA ILE A 227 4.77 25.86 -27.02
C ILE A 227 3.74 26.47 -27.95
N ASN A 228 3.75 27.80 -28.04
CA ASN A 228 2.94 28.51 -29.02
C ASN A 228 3.74 28.65 -30.31
N VAL A 229 3.43 27.77 -31.27
CA VAL A 229 3.93 27.80 -32.65
C VAL A 229 2.92 28.54 -33.51
N GLN A 230 3.35 29.55 -34.27
CA GLN A 230 2.47 30.27 -35.20
C GLN A 230 2.17 29.42 -36.45
N ALA A 231 1.15 29.85 -37.21
CA ALA A 231 0.70 29.16 -38.42
C ALA A 231 1.76 29.08 -39.53
N ASP A 232 2.84 29.87 -39.44
CA ASP A 232 4.00 29.85 -40.36
C ASP A 232 5.08 28.81 -39.98
N GLY A 233 4.84 28.04 -38.91
CA GLY A 233 5.79 27.03 -38.41
C GLY A 233 6.89 27.60 -37.50
N LYS A 234 6.90 28.91 -37.21
CA LYS A 234 7.91 29.51 -36.32
C LYS A 234 7.46 29.49 -34.86
N ILE A 235 8.39 29.11 -33.97
CA ILE A 235 8.21 29.15 -32.52
C ILE A 235 8.37 30.60 -32.06
N ASN A 236 7.25 31.28 -31.75
CA ASN A 236 7.31 32.70 -31.36
C ASN A 236 7.50 32.92 -29.85
N ASN A 237 7.06 31.96 -29.03
CA ASN A 237 7.30 31.96 -27.59
C ASN A 237 7.41 30.51 -27.10
N LEU A 238 8.65 30.10 -26.82
CA LEU A 238 8.92 28.89 -26.07
C LEU A 238 8.87 29.27 -24.59
N ASN A 239 7.79 28.93 -23.90
CA ASN A 239 7.72 29.15 -22.45
C ASN A 239 8.52 28.03 -21.75
N ILE A 240 9.85 28.12 -21.86
CA ILE A 240 10.75 27.31 -21.06
C ILE A 240 10.65 27.87 -19.64
N MET A 241 9.94 27.17 -18.76
CA MET A 241 10.15 27.38 -17.33
C MET A 241 11.52 26.81 -16.99
N ASN A 242 12.53 27.65 -17.14
CA ASN A 242 13.88 27.32 -16.80
C ASN A 242 14.01 27.29 -15.27
N LYS A 243 13.68 26.15 -14.68
CA LYS A 243 14.09 25.82 -13.31
C LYS A 243 15.46 25.14 -13.32
N CYS A 244 16.29 25.32 -14.36
CA CYS A 244 17.65 24.82 -14.37
C CYS A 244 18.51 25.60 -13.36
N GLY A 245 18.40 25.19 -12.10
CA GLY A 245 19.42 25.46 -11.11
C GLY A 245 20.66 24.69 -11.52
N ILE A 246 21.75 25.41 -11.75
CA ILE A 246 23.10 24.84 -11.77
C ILE A 246 23.19 24.00 -10.49
N PRO A 247 23.52 22.70 -10.56
CA PRO A 247 23.75 21.93 -9.34
C PRO A 247 24.78 22.70 -8.51
N PRO A 248 24.57 22.90 -7.20
CA PRO A 248 25.56 23.61 -6.39
C PRO A 248 26.92 22.95 -6.64
N PRO A 249 27.99 23.75 -6.81
CA PRO A 249 29.31 23.20 -7.02
C PRO A 249 29.57 22.16 -5.91
N PRO A 250 30.21 21.02 -6.24
CA PRO A 250 30.57 20.05 -5.22
C PRO A 250 31.27 20.81 -4.08
N PRO A 251 30.95 20.50 -2.81
CA PRO A 251 31.63 21.14 -1.69
C PRO A 251 33.14 21.02 -1.94
N PRO A 252 33.92 22.09 -1.68
CA PRO A 252 35.36 22.05 -1.88
C PRO A 252 35.89 20.81 -1.18
N GLU A 253 36.62 19.99 -1.95
CA GLU A 253 37.28 18.80 -1.45
C GLU A 253 38.15 19.25 -0.28
N GLU A 254 37.75 18.89 0.96
CA GLU A 254 38.58 19.18 2.12
C GLU A 254 39.90 18.46 1.88
N GLU A 255 40.96 19.24 1.65
CA GLU A 255 42.34 18.77 1.68
C GLU A 255 42.55 18.10 3.04
N HIS A 256 42.36 16.78 3.08
CA HIS A 256 42.85 15.95 4.17
C HIS A 256 44.37 16.12 4.18
N LYS A 257 44.84 17.04 5.02
CA LYS A 257 46.22 17.06 5.48
C LYS A 257 46.51 15.70 6.10
N HIS A 258 47.23 14.89 5.36
CA HIS A 258 47.83 13.67 5.87
C HIS A 258 48.91 14.10 6.88
N GLU A 259 48.56 14.10 8.16
CA GLU A 259 49.54 14.16 9.24
C GLU A 259 50.09 12.73 9.40
N GLU A 260 51.32 12.52 8.92
CA GLU A 260 52.10 11.31 9.18
C GLU A 260 52.50 11.28 10.66
N GLU A 261 51.71 10.61 11.49
CA GLU A 261 52.19 10.14 12.79
C GLU A 261 52.88 8.78 12.62
N HIS A 262 54.21 8.81 12.63
CA HIS A 262 55.04 7.67 12.95
C HIS A 262 54.69 7.15 14.35
N LYS A 263 54.15 5.93 14.44
CA LYS A 263 54.16 5.15 15.68
C LYS A 263 54.64 3.72 15.45
N HIS A 264 55.56 3.37 16.35
CA HIS A 264 56.34 2.15 16.48
C HIS A 264 55.49 0.88 16.53
N GLU A 265 56.03 -0.17 15.91
CA GLU A 265 55.69 -1.58 16.13
C GLU A 265 55.88 -1.97 17.60
N GLU A 266 54.90 -2.68 18.16
CA GLU A 266 55.17 -3.80 19.07
C GLU A 266 54.06 -4.86 18.90
N GLU A 267 54.49 -6.08 18.58
CA GLU A 267 53.66 -7.27 18.39
C GLU A 267 53.03 -7.75 19.71
N GLN A 268 51.74 -8.10 19.69
CA GLN A 268 51.24 -9.40 20.18
C GLN A 268 49.73 -9.57 19.93
N HIS A 269 49.41 -10.69 19.27
CA HIS A 269 48.09 -11.32 19.08
C HIS A 269 47.82 -12.28 20.27
N PRO A 270 46.62 -12.85 20.53
CA PRO A 270 45.28 -12.68 19.95
C PRO A 270 44.15 -12.43 20.98
N GLU A 271 42.99 -11.89 20.56
CA GLU A 271 41.67 -12.50 20.84
C GLU A 271 40.50 -11.77 20.14
N GLU A 272 39.67 -12.60 19.48
CA GLU A 272 38.39 -12.29 18.87
C GLU A 272 37.35 -11.85 19.92
N HIS A 273 36.74 -10.67 19.74
CA HIS A 273 35.34 -10.31 20.07
C HIS A 273 35.20 -8.80 20.35
N GLN A 274 35.09 -7.94 19.33
CA GLN A 274 34.62 -6.56 19.57
C GLN A 274 34.00 -5.80 18.40
N HIS A 275 33.65 -6.46 17.28
CA HIS A 275 33.19 -5.74 16.08
C HIS A 275 31.66 -5.52 15.95
N GLN A 276 30.93 -5.36 17.07
CA GLN A 276 29.48 -5.10 17.04
C GLN A 276 28.98 -3.85 17.78
N GLU A 277 29.82 -3.11 18.50
CA GLU A 277 29.36 -1.90 19.20
C GLU A 277 29.55 -0.59 18.42
N GLU A 278 30.50 -0.49 17.48
CA GLU A 278 30.73 0.76 16.75
C GLU A 278 29.67 1.07 15.69
N HIS A 279 29.04 0.06 15.09
CA HIS A 279 27.97 0.26 14.10
C HIS A 279 26.65 0.81 14.68
N LYS A 280 26.43 0.74 16.00
CA LYS A 280 25.24 1.32 16.64
C LYS A 280 25.39 2.80 16.99
N LYS A 281 26.61 3.32 17.13
CA LYS A 281 26.86 4.72 17.48
C LYS A 281 26.68 5.64 16.27
N SER A 282 27.21 5.25 15.11
CA SER A 282 27.10 5.99 13.84
C SER A 282 25.65 6.17 13.33
N LYS A 283 24.76 5.20 13.59
CA LYS A 283 23.37 5.26 13.11
C LYS A 283 22.44 6.16 13.95
N LYS A 284 22.82 6.48 15.20
CA LYS A 284 22.04 7.36 16.09
C LYS A 284 22.24 8.85 15.77
N GLU A 285 23.42 9.24 15.29
CA GLU A 285 23.73 10.65 14.99
C GLU A 285 22.98 11.14 13.73
N ASN A 286 22.72 10.26 12.75
CA ASN A 286 22.03 10.63 11.52
C ASN A 286 20.52 10.94 11.67
N ILE A 287 19.85 10.37 12.66
CA ILE A 287 18.40 10.56 12.81
C ILE A 287 18.07 11.96 13.34
N LEU A 288 18.86 12.48 14.28
CA LEU A 288 18.61 13.79 14.86
C LEU A 288 18.80 14.93 13.84
N ASP A 289 19.81 14.79 12.98
CA ASP A 289 20.07 15.77 11.92
C ASP A 289 19.02 15.74 10.81
N PHE A 290 18.45 14.56 10.51
CA PHE A 290 17.31 14.46 9.61
C PHE A 290 16.10 15.22 10.16
N PHE A 291 15.77 15.06 11.45
CA PHE A 291 14.65 15.78 12.06
C PHE A 291 14.87 17.29 12.11
N LYS A 292 16.09 17.75 12.43
CA LYS A 292 16.43 19.19 12.42
C LYS A 292 16.36 19.83 11.04
N LYS A 293 16.66 19.07 9.97
CA LYS A 293 16.71 19.60 8.61
C LYS A 293 15.33 19.78 7.98
N TYR A 294 14.35 18.95 8.35
CA TYR A 294 13.07 18.86 7.64
C TYR A 294 11.84 19.29 8.46
N LEU A 295 11.98 19.52 9.76
CA LEU A 295 10.85 19.89 10.61
C LEU A 295 11.13 21.19 11.37
N PRO A 296 10.17 22.15 11.37
CA PRO A 296 10.21 23.31 12.26
C PRO A 296 10.33 22.86 13.72
N GLU A 297 11.08 23.60 14.53
CA GLU A 297 11.34 23.28 15.94
C GLU A 297 10.04 23.05 16.74
N GLU A 298 8.99 23.79 16.41
CA GLU A 298 7.65 23.70 17.00
C GLU A 298 7.01 22.31 16.82
N ILE A 299 7.21 21.68 15.65
CA ILE A 299 6.65 20.35 15.35
C ILE A 299 7.43 19.26 16.11
N ILE A 300 8.74 19.44 16.28
CA ILE A 300 9.58 18.49 17.03
C ILE A 300 9.12 18.44 18.49
N VAL A 301 8.86 19.59 19.12
CA VAL A 301 8.34 19.67 20.50
C VAL A 301 6.97 19.00 20.63
N PHE A 302 6.08 19.21 19.66
CA PHE A 302 4.76 18.60 19.65
C PHE A 302 4.81 17.06 19.57
N LEU A 303 5.68 16.51 18.71
CA LEU A 303 5.87 15.06 18.59
C LEU A 303 6.46 14.43 19.85
N LEU A 304 7.40 15.11 20.52
CA LEU A 304 7.93 14.66 21.81
C LEU A 304 6.83 14.63 22.89
N PHE A 305 5.92 15.60 22.89
CA PHE A 305 4.79 15.63 23.83
C PHE A 305 3.83 14.46 23.61
N ILE A 306 3.51 14.13 22.35
CA ILE A 306 2.68 12.96 22.01
C ILE A 306 3.34 11.65 22.47
N LEU A 307 4.63 11.48 22.20
CA LEU A 307 5.38 10.30 22.67
C LEU A 307 5.34 10.16 24.19
N LEU A 308 5.45 11.27 24.91
CA LEU A 308 5.41 11.30 26.37
C LEU A 308 4.02 10.89 26.90
N ILE A 309 2.94 11.35 26.27
CA ILE A 309 1.56 10.92 26.57
C ILE A 309 1.39 9.40 26.33
N ILE A 310 1.93 8.87 25.22
CA ILE A 310 1.87 7.43 24.91
C ILE A 310 2.60 6.61 25.98
N ILE A 311 3.76 7.08 26.44
CA ILE A 311 4.52 6.39 27.50
C ILE A 311 3.76 6.40 28.84
N ILE A 312 3.18 7.54 29.22
CA ILE A 312 2.39 7.65 30.46
C ILE A 312 1.14 6.76 30.42
N THR A 313 0.42 6.77 29.30
CA THR A 313 -0.81 5.97 29.15
C THR A 313 -0.53 4.46 29.11
N ARG A 314 0.63 4.03 28.60
CA ARG A 314 1.06 2.63 28.64
C ARG A 314 1.52 2.16 30.02
N ARG A 315 2.02 3.05 30.89
CA ARG A 315 2.41 2.68 32.27
C ARG A 315 1.24 2.54 33.24
N LYS A 316 0.05 3.04 32.89
CA LYS A 316 -1.17 2.96 33.72
C LYS A 316 -2.07 1.76 33.40
N LYS A 317 -1.66 0.90 32.46
CA LYS A 317 -2.30 -0.38 32.14
C LYS A 317 -1.40 -1.52 32.59
#